data_AF-A0A118JTM6-F1
#
_entry.id   AF-A0A118JTM6-F1
#
_cell.length_a   1.000
_cell.length_b   1.000
_cell.length_c   1.000
_cell.angle_alpha   90.00
_cell.angle_beta   90.00
_cell.angle_gamma   90.00
#
_symmetry.space_group_name_H-M   'P 1'
#
loop_
_entity.id
_entity.type
_entity.pdbx_description
1 polymer ?
#
loop_
_entity_poly.entity_id
_entity_poly.type
_entity_poly.pdbx_seq_one_letter_code
_entity_poly.pdbx_strand_id
1 'polypeptide(L)'
;MGDLIAWLFSFFILLAVIALVLYQIMCFLDLETDYINPYELASKINNITLPEFITQGVLCCLHLITLHWIMYIHGHHLVYATEVFSELSREKKQRIFKLVYLAFLLFFSIFWMIWSIVDED
;
A
#
# COMPACT_ATOMS: atom_id res chain seq x y z
N MET A 1 -11.69 -19.47 -16.59
CA MET A 1 -12.75 -18.53 -16.14
C MET A 1 -12.58 -18.09 -14.69
N GLY A 2 -12.40 -19.02 -13.74
CA GLY A 2 -12.20 -18.67 -12.32
C GLY A 2 -10.92 -17.87 -12.06
N ASP A 3 -9.83 -18.22 -12.75
CA ASP A 3 -8.53 -17.56 -12.61
C ASP A 3 -8.58 -16.09 -13.09
N LEU A 4 -9.21 -15.83 -14.23
CA LEU A 4 -9.36 -14.48 -14.78
C LEU A 4 -10.15 -13.55 -13.83
N ILE A 5 -11.23 -14.05 -13.21
CA ILE A 5 -12.02 -13.29 -12.23
C ILE A 5 -11.18 -12.98 -10.99
N ALA A 6 -10.35 -13.91 -10.52
CA ALA A 6 -9.45 -13.69 -9.39
C ALA A 6 -8.37 -12.64 -9.70
N TRP A 7 -7.76 -12.69 -10.90
CA TRP A 7 -6.80 -11.69 -11.36
C TRP A 7 -7.42 -10.29 -11.49
N LEU A 8 -8.65 -10.21 -12.00
CA LEU A 8 -9.39 -8.94 -12.11
C LEU A 8 -9.70 -8.35 -10.73
N PHE A 9 -10.13 -9.18 -9.78
CA PHE A 9 -10.40 -8.72 -8.41
C PHE A 9 -9.12 -8.25 -7.70
N SER A 10 -8.02 -8.98 -7.87
CA SER A 10 -6.69 -8.59 -7.39
C SER A 10 -6.26 -7.23 -7.94
N PHE A 11 -6.47 -6.97 -9.24
CA PHE A 11 -6.14 -5.70 -9.89
C PHE A 11 -6.85 -4.51 -9.22
N PHE A 12 -8.15 -4.61 -8.96
CA PHE A 12 -8.90 -3.53 -8.29
C PHE A 12 -8.44 -3.29 -6.86
N ILE A 13 -8.10 -4.35 -6.12
CA ILE A 13 -7.55 -4.22 -4.77
C ILE A 13 -6.17 -3.55 -4.80
N LEU A 14 -5.29 -3.94 -5.73
CA LEU A 14 -3.98 -3.30 -5.92
C LEU A 14 -4.13 -1.81 -6.23
N LEU A 15 -5.07 -1.44 -7.10
CA LEU A 15 -5.36 -0.05 -7.41
C LEU A 15 -5.84 0.73 -6.18
N ALA A 16 -6.73 0.14 -5.36
CA ALA A 16 -7.20 0.74 -4.12
C ALA A 16 -6.06 0.97 -3.11
N VAL A 17 -5.15 -0.01 -2.95
CA VAL A 17 -3.98 0.11 -2.07
C VAL A 17 -3.04 1.20 -2.58
N ILE A 18 -2.79 1.29 -3.89
CA ILE A 18 -1.97 2.37 -4.48
C ILE A 18 -2.60 3.73 -4.20
N ALA A 19 -3.92 3.88 -4.35
CA ALA A 19 -4.63 5.13 -4.07
C ALA A 19 -4.49 5.55 -2.60
N LEU A 20 -4.57 4.60 -1.65
CA LEU A 20 -4.36 4.87 -0.23
C LEU A 20 -2.92 5.33 0.07
N VAL A 21 -1.90 4.69 -0.53
CA VAL A 21 -0.49 5.07 -0.35
C VAL A 21 -0.21 6.45 -0.97
N LEU A 22 -0.80 6.75 -2.14
CA LEU A 22 -0.72 8.08 -2.75
C LEU A 22 -1.36 9.16 -1.89
N TYR A 23 -2.53 8.88 -1.30
CA TYR A 23 -3.17 9.80 -0.35
C TYR A 23 -2.28 10.10 0.86
N GLN A 24 -1.61 9.08 1.41
CA GLN A 24 -0.66 9.27 2.50
C GLN A 24 0.52 10.15 2.09
N ILE A 25 1.08 9.96 0.88
CA ILE A 25 2.17 10.81 0.35
C ILE A 25 1.71 12.27 0.19
N MET A 26 0.48 12.50 -0.27
CA MET A 26 -0.09 13.84 -0.36
C MET A 26 -0.21 14.50 1.02
N CYS A 27 -0.63 13.75 2.04
CA CYS A 27 -0.65 14.27 3.41
C CYS A 27 0.74 14.66 3.93
N PHE A 28 1.81 13.94 3.52
CA PHE A 28 3.19 14.35 3.84
C PHE A 28 3.63 15.60 3.08
N LEU A 29 3.16 15.78 1.84
CA LEU A 29 3.43 16.99 1.06
C LEU A 29 2.74 18.21 1.68
N ASP A 30 1.50 18.06 2.14
CA ASP A 30 0.75 19.10 2.87
C ASP A 30 1.44 19.49 4.19
N LEU A 31 2.14 18.57 4.84
CA LEU A 31 2.95 18.89 6.01
C LEU A 31 4.21 19.69 5.63
N GLU A 32 4.85 19.36 4.50
CA GLU A 32 6.05 20.06 4.01
C GLU A 32 5.75 21.50 3.60
N THR A 33 4.52 21.78 3.18
CA THR A 33 4.03 23.12 2.83
C THR A 33 3.40 23.87 4.01
N ASP A 34 3.54 23.36 5.23
CA ASP A 34 3.01 23.93 6.49
C ASP A 34 1.47 24.09 6.50
N TYR A 35 0.77 23.31 5.66
CA TYR A 35 -0.71 23.37 5.55
C TYR A 35 -1.42 22.60 6.67
N ILE A 36 -0.77 21.56 7.22
CA ILE A 36 -1.33 20.70 8.27
C ILE A 36 -0.40 20.59 9.48
N ASN A 37 -0.96 20.52 10.68
CA ASN A 37 -0.19 20.30 11.91
C ASN A 37 0.33 18.84 11.98
N PRO A 38 1.58 18.58 12.42
CA PRO A 38 2.10 17.22 12.63
C PRO A 38 1.21 16.32 13.50
N TYR A 39 0.47 16.85 14.47
CA TYR A 39 -0.47 16.06 15.28
C TYR A 39 -1.69 15.58 14.46
N GLU A 40 -2.25 16.45 13.63
CA GLU A 40 -3.36 16.09 12.74
C GLU A 40 -2.92 15.09 11.67
N LEU A 41 -1.69 15.24 11.16
CA LEU A 41 -1.08 14.28 10.25
C LEU A 41 -0.97 12.88 10.89
N ALA A 42 -0.44 12.80 12.12
CA ALA A 42 -0.26 11.52 12.81
C ALA A 42 -1.60 10.78 13.01
N SER A 43 -2.66 11.52 13.37
CA SER A 43 -4.02 10.96 13.51
C SER A 43 -4.59 10.47 12.17
N LYS A 44 -4.47 11.28 11.09
CA LYS A 44 -4.92 10.90 9.74
C LYS A 44 -4.16 9.68 9.22
N ILE A 45 -2.83 9.65 9.36
CA ILE A 45 -2.00 8.52 8.92
C ILE A 45 -2.40 7.26 9.68
N ASN A 46 -2.54 7.31 11.01
CA ASN A 46 -2.88 6.12 11.79
C ASN A 46 -4.25 5.54 11.39
N ASN A 47 -5.25 6.41 11.17
CA ASN A 47 -6.59 5.99 10.77
C ASN A 47 -6.62 5.36 9.36
N ILE A 48 -5.70 5.76 8.47
CA ILE A 48 -5.62 5.25 7.09
C ILE A 48 -4.67 4.05 6.98
N THR A 49 -3.71 3.95 7.89
CA THR A 49 -2.73 2.85 7.94
C THR A 49 -3.42 1.53 8.31
N LEU A 50 -4.41 1.56 9.20
CA LEU A 50 -5.21 0.36 9.55
C LEU A 50 -5.94 -0.26 8.34
N PRO A 51 -6.77 0.48 7.56
CA PRO A 51 -7.41 -0.09 6.38
C PRO A 51 -6.41 -0.47 5.28
N GLU A 52 -5.27 0.22 5.14
CA GLU A 52 -4.20 -0.20 4.23
C GLU A 52 -3.67 -1.60 4.58
N PHE A 53 -3.33 -1.84 5.85
CA PHE A 53 -2.83 -3.14 6.31
C PHE A 53 -3.88 -4.24 6.18
N ILE A 54 -5.14 -3.94 6.46
CA ILE A 54 -6.24 -4.91 6.27
C ILE A 54 -6.36 -5.26 4.79
N THR A 55 -6.33 -4.27 3.90
CA THR A 55 -6.49 -4.49 2.45
C THR A 55 -5.29 -5.23 1.86
N GLN A 56 -4.06 -4.92 2.30
CA GLN A 56 -2.85 -5.67 1.94
C GLN A 56 -2.87 -7.09 2.52
N GLY A 57 -3.38 -7.29 3.74
CA GLY A 57 -3.55 -8.60 4.34
C GLY A 57 -4.58 -9.45 3.59
N VAL A 58 -5.70 -8.87 3.16
CA VAL A 58 -6.70 -9.55 2.31
C VAL A 58 -6.09 -9.89 0.95
N LEU A 59 -5.38 -8.96 0.31
CA LEU A 59 -4.67 -9.23 -0.93
C LEU A 59 -3.65 -10.36 -0.76
N CYS A 60 -2.89 -10.34 0.33
CA CYS A 60 -1.91 -11.38 0.67
C CYS A 60 -2.62 -12.72 0.89
N CYS A 61 -3.73 -12.78 1.64
CA CYS A 61 -4.55 -13.98 1.81
C CYS A 61 -5.10 -14.53 0.47
N LEU A 62 -5.50 -13.64 -0.44
CA LEU A 62 -5.94 -14.02 -1.80
C LEU A 62 -4.77 -14.61 -2.62
N HIS A 63 -3.56 -14.07 -2.48
CA HIS A 63 -2.35 -14.59 -3.15
C HIS A 63 -1.57 -15.63 -2.31
N LEU A 64 -2.05 -16.00 -1.12
CA LEU A 64 -1.39 -16.94 -0.22
C LEU A 64 -1.62 -18.40 -0.64
N ILE A 65 -2.53 -18.62 -1.59
CA ILE A 65 -2.55 -19.82 -2.43
C ILE A 65 -1.28 -19.90 -3.32
N THR A 66 -0.50 -18.82 -3.43
CA THR A 66 0.75 -18.67 -4.21
C THR A 66 1.98 -18.20 -3.41
N LEU A 67 1.96 -18.31 -2.07
CA LEU A 67 3.15 -18.31 -1.19
C LEU A 67 3.96 -16.98 -1.09
N HIS A 68 3.44 -15.96 -0.38
CA HIS A 68 4.24 -14.81 0.09
C HIS A 68 3.80 -14.36 1.50
N TRP A 69 4.63 -14.56 2.53
CA TRP A 69 4.26 -14.41 3.95
C TRP A 69 4.98 -13.29 4.74
N ILE A 70 5.81 -12.44 4.12
CA ILE A 70 6.82 -11.64 4.87
C ILE A 70 6.48 -10.14 4.98
N MET A 71 5.22 -9.75 5.22
CA MET A 71 4.90 -8.32 5.43
C MET A 71 3.91 -8.04 6.57
N TYR A 72 4.04 -8.74 7.70
CA TYR A 72 3.13 -8.56 8.85
C TYR A 72 3.79 -8.20 10.19
N ILE A 73 5.12 -8.09 10.29
CA ILE A 73 5.79 -8.15 11.62
C ILE A 73 6.30 -6.82 12.21
N HIS A 74 6.22 -5.67 11.52
CA HIS A 74 6.73 -4.41 12.10
C HIS A 74 5.62 -3.50 12.63
N GLY A 75 5.11 -3.83 13.82
CA GLY A 75 4.27 -2.95 14.63
C GLY A 75 5.10 -2.23 15.69
N HIS A 76 5.47 -0.97 15.44
CA HIS A 76 5.85 -0.04 16.50
C HIS A 76 4.82 1.09 16.54
N HIS A 77 3.93 1.03 17.53
CA HIS A 77 2.90 2.03 17.79
C HIS A 77 3.43 3.08 18.79
N LEU A 78 3.06 4.34 18.55
CA LEU A 78 3.28 5.58 19.32
C LEU A 78 4.55 6.37 18.93
N VAL A 79 4.39 7.26 17.94
CA VAL A 79 5.40 8.27 17.57
C VAL A 79 5.13 9.56 18.35
N TYR A 80 6.06 9.96 19.23
CA TYR A 80 5.98 11.21 19.99
C TYR A 80 6.36 12.41 19.09
N ALA A 81 5.57 13.50 19.18
CA ALA A 81 5.56 14.64 18.24
C ALA A 81 6.91 15.33 17.98
N THR A 82 7.88 15.24 18.90
CA THR A 82 9.20 15.86 18.78
C THR A 82 10.23 15.02 18.01
N GLU A 83 10.05 13.70 17.93
CA GLU A 83 10.89 12.80 17.12
C GLU A 83 10.33 12.55 15.71
N VAL A 84 9.03 12.83 15.51
CA VAL A 84 8.30 12.67 14.24
C VAL A 84 9.07 13.25 13.06
N PHE A 85 9.62 14.46 13.16
CA PHE A 85 10.27 15.13 12.02
C PHE A 85 11.57 14.47 11.57
N SER A 86 12.37 13.94 12.49
CA SER A 86 13.61 13.22 12.16
C SER A 86 13.32 11.89 11.46
N GLU A 87 12.27 11.21 11.93
CA GLU A 87 11.81 9.92 11.43
C GLU A 87 10.93 10.04 10.17
N LEU A 88 10.30 11.20 9.95
CA LEU A 88 9.41 11.50 8.83
C LEU A 88 10.06 11.25 7.47
N SER A 89 11.30 11.70 7.33
CA SER A 89 12.06 11.57 6.08
C SER A 89 12.36 10.11 5.73
N ARG A 90 12.52 9.26 6.76
CA ARG A 90 12.71 7.81 6.63
C ARG A 90 11.40 7.12 6.27
N GLU A 91 10.31 7.46 6.96
CA GLU A 91 8.96 6.97 6.69
C GLU A 91 8.49 7.34 5.26
N LYS A 92 8.76 8.56 4.80
CA LYS A 92 8.47 9.02 3.43
C LYS A 92 9.22 8.17 2.39
N LYS A 93 10.53 7.92 2.60
CA LYS A 93 11.31 7.03 1.74
C LYS A 93 10.74 5.61 1.71
N GLN A 94 10.40 5.04 2.86
CA GLN A 94 9.79 3.70 2.94
C GLN A 94 8.47 3.62 2.16
N ARG A 95 7.60 4.63 2.25
CA ARG A 95 6.33 4.67 1.49
C ARG A 95 6.55 4.82 -0.02
N ILE A 96 7.57 5.56 -0.45
CA ILE A 96 7.97 5.62 -1.87
C ILE A 96 8.45 4.25 -2.34
N PHE A 97 9.31 3.56 -1.58
CA PHE A 97 9.74 2.19 -1.92
C PHE A 97 8.55 1.23 -1.99
N LYS A 98 7.61 1.31 -1.05
CA LYS A 98 6.36 0.54 -1.07
C LYS A 98 5.53 0.84 -2.32
N LEU A 99 5.43 2.10 -2.74
CA LEU A 99 4.71 2.48 -3.96
C LEU A 99 5.36 1.90 -5.22
N VAL A 100 6.69 1.95 -5.31
CA VAL A 100 7.43 1.33 -6.42
C VAL A 100 7.19 -0.18 -6.46
N TYR A 101 7.22 -0.85 -5.30
CA TYR A 101 6.91 -2.26 -5.18
C TYR A 101 5.46 -2.59 -5.61
N LEU A 102 4.47 -1.79 -5.18
CA LEU A 102 3.07 -1.96 -5.58
C LEU A 102 2.85 -1.71 -7.08
N ALA A 103 3.53 -0.73 -7.67
CA ALA A 103 3.48 -0.48 -9.10
C ALA A 103 4.08 -1.65 -9.91
N PHE A 104 5.17 -2.22 -9.43
CA PHE A 104 5.75 -3.44 -9.99
C PHE A 104 4.76 -4.60 -9.90
N LEU A 105 4.16 -4.85 -8.74
CA LEU A 105 3.12 -5.89 -8.59
C LEU A 105 1.92 -5.67 -9.51
N LEU A 106 1.48 -4.42 -9.70
CA LEU A 106 0.41 -4.07 -10.63
C LEU A 106 0.78 -4.47 -12.06
N PHE A 107 2.01 -4.17 -12.50
CA PHE A 107 2.51 -4.59 -13.81
C PHE A 107 2.50 -6.11 -13.98
N PHE A 108 2.99 -6.86 -12.98
CA PHE A 108 2.93 -8.33 -13.01
C PHE A 108 1.50 -8.87 -13.05
N SER A 109 0.59 -8.27 -12.27
CA SER A 109 -0.83 -8.67 -12.26
C SER A 109 -1.47 -8.47 -13.64
N ILE A 110 -1.17 -7.37 -14.33
CA ILE A 110 -1.67 -7.11 -15.69
C ILE A 110 -1.06 -8.11 -16.69
N PHE A 111 0.24 -8.36 -16.59
CA PHE A 111 0.93 -9.32 -17.47
C PHE A 111 0.32 -10.73 -17.36
N TRP A 112 0.13 -11.22 -16.13
CA TRP A 112 -0.49 -12.53 -15.88
C TRP A 112 -1.96 -12.58 -16.31
N MET A 113 -2.70 -11.50 -16.13
CA MET A 113 -4.08 -11.41 -16.63
C MET A 113 -4.14 -11.53 -18.16
N ILE A 114 -3.27 -10.84 -18.89
CA ILE A 114 -3.20 -10.93 -20.36
C ILE A 114 -2.81 -12.34 -20.80
N TRP A 115 -1.79 -12.94 -20.15
CA TRP A 115 -1.38 -14.31 -20.45
C TRP A 115 -2.53 -15.30 -20.25
N SER A 116 -3.28 -15.18 -19.16
CA SER A 116 -4.44 -16.04 -18.88
C SER A 116 -5.55 -15.90 -19.91
N ILE A 117 -5.71 -14.72 -20.53
CA ILE A 117 -6.67 -14.51 -21.62
C ILE A 117 -6.16 -15.21 -22.89
N VAL A 118 -4.87 -15.05 -23.19
CA VAL A 118 -4.25 -15.63 -24.40
C VAL A 118 -4.19 -17.16 -24.34
N ASP A 119 -4.02 -17.75 -23.15
CA ASP A 119 -4.01 -19.21 -22.96
C ASP A 119 -5.41 -19.85 -23.02
N GLU A 120 -6.47 -19.05 -22.83
CA GLU A 120 -7.87 -19.51 -22.99
C GLU A 120 -8.34 -19.55 -24.45
N ASP A 121 -7.60 -18.94 -25.40
CA ASP A 121 -7.82 -19.01 -26.86
C ASP A 121 -6.92 -20.07 -27.53
#